data_AF-A0A6L4B197-F1
#
_entry.id   AF-A0A6L4B197-F1
#
_cell.length_a   1.000
_cell.length_b   1.000
_cell.length_c   1.000
_cell.angle_alpha   90.00
_cell.angle_beta   90.00
_cell.angle_gamma   90.00
#
_symmetry.space_group_name_H-M   'P 1'
#
loop_
_entity.id
_entity.type
_entity.pdbx_description
1 polymer ?
#
loop_
_entity_poly.entity_id
_entity_poly.type
_entity_poly.pdbx_seq_one_letter_code
_entity_poly.pdbx_strand_id
1 'polypeptide(L)' 'MEDRIYCYHCMTYHPAGQMRRVDTPRGERWRCIRSIAGAANSTAERDAFGGRQTELNRLRARQLQESANPRLRSFSY' A
#
# COMPACT_ATOMS: atom_id res chain seq x y z
N MET A 1 -5.37 -30.66 3.90
CA MET A 1 -4.50 -29.99 2.92
C MET A 1 -5.23 -28.73 2.51
N GLU A 2 -4.63 -27.56 2.69
CA GLU A 2 -5.33 -26.30 2.41
C GLU A 2 -5.08 -25.90 0.97
N ASP A 3 -6.13 -25.96 0.15
CA ASP A 3 -6.03 -25.61 -1.26
C ASP A 3 -5.61 -24.15 -1.40
N ARG A 4 -4.51 -23.93 -2.12
CA ARG A 4 -3.97 -22.61 -2.38
C ARG A 4 -4.24 -22.20 -3.82
N ILE A 5 -4.81 -21.02 -4.00
CA ILE A 5 -5.20 -20.49 -5.30
C ILE A 5 -4.31 -19.30 -5.64
N TYR A 6 -3.92 -19.21 -6.90
CA TYR A 6 -3.13 -18.10 -7.42
C TYR A 6 -3.96 -16.81 -7.53
N CYS A 7 -3.43 -15.70 -7.00
CA CYS A 7 -4.03 -14.38 -7.09
C CYS A 7 -3.39 -13.55 -8.20
N TYR A 8 -4.19 -13.14 -9.16
CA TYR A 8 -3.76 -12.33 -10.31
C TYR A 8 -3.39 -10.87 -9.95
N HIS A 9 -3.77 -10.37 -8.76
CA HIS A 9 -3.41 -9.02 -8.32
C HIS A 9 -2.10 -8.98 -7.53
N CYS A 10 -1.93 -9.91 -6.58
CA CYS A 10 -0.73 -9.97 -5.73
C CYS A 10 0.41 -10.80 -6.35
N MET A 11 0.16 -11.49 -7.46
CA MET A 11 1.11 -12.39 -8.13
C MET A 11 1.66 -13.48 -7.19
N THR A 12 0.82 -13.98 -6.28
CA THR A 12 1.20 -15.00 -5.29
C THR A 12 0.01 -15.91 -4.95
N TYR A 13 0.26 -16.98 -4.18
CA TYR A 13 -0.76 -17.96 -3.78
C TYR A 13 -1.34 -17.64 -2.40
N HIS A 14 -2.65 -17.78 -2.25
CA HIS A 14 -3.37 -17.63 -0.98
C HIS A 14 -4.26 -18.84 -0.69
N PRO A 15 -4.63 -19.07 0.59
CA PRO A 15 -5.63 -20.07 0.95
C PRO A 15 -6.95 -19.82 0.22
N ALA A 16 -7.63 -20.88 -0.22
CA ALA A 16 -8.89 -20.80 -0.94
C ALA A 16 -9.97 -19.98 -0.19
N GLY A 17 -10.00 -20.07 1.14
CA GLY A 17 -10.92 -19.28 1.98
C GLY A 17 -10.69 -17.77 1.92
N GLN A 18 -9.54 -17.30 1.44
CA GLN A 18 -9.21 -15.88 1.27
C GLN A 18 -9.34 -15.40 -0.18
N MET A 19 -9.91 -16.23 -1.06
CA MET A 19 -9.92 -16.02 -2.51
C MET A 19 -11.35 -15.91 -3.03
N ARG A 20 -11.55 -15.05 -4.04
CA ARG A 20 -12.82 -14.95 -4.78
C ARG A 20 -12.56 -14.80 -6.28
N ARG A 21 -13.49 -15.31 -7.08
CA ARG A 21 -13.55 -15.04 -8.52
C ARG A 21 -14.18 -13.67 -8.72
N VAL A 22 -13.55 -12.88 -9.58
CA VAL A 22 -13.98 -11.53 -9.95
C VAL A 22 -14.18 -11.51 -11.46
N ASP A 23 -15.35 -11.06 -11.88
CA ASP A 23 -15.64 -10.85 -13.29
C ASP A 23 -14.76 -9.74 -13.86
N THR A 24 -14.15 -10.02 -15.00
CA THR A 24 -13.45 -9.01 -15.80
C THR A 24 -13.96 -9.06 -17.22
N PRO A 25 -13.80 -7.99 -18.03
CA PRO A 25 -14.24 -7.98 -19.43
C PRO A 25 -13.65 -9.11 -20.30
N ARG A 26 -12.57 -9.76 -19.85
CA ARG A 26 -11.89 -10.87 -20.54
C ARG A 26 -12.11 -12.22 -19.84
N GLY A 27 -13.07 -12.33 -18.93
CA GLY A 27 -13.40 -13.54 -18.17
C GLY A 27 -13.14 -13.43 -16.66
N GLU A 28 -13.53 -14.47 -15.93
CA GLU A 28 -13.38 -14.54 -14.47
C GLU A 28 -11.91 -14.74 -14.05
N ARG A 29 -11.46 -13.99 -13.04
CA ARG A 29 -10.10 -14.11 -12.47
C ARG A 29 -10.14 -14.28 -10.96
N TRP A 30 -9.24 -15.12 -10.45
CA TRP A 30 -9.04 -15.28 -9.01
C TRP A 30 -8.26 -14.10 -8.41
N ARG A 31 -8.81 -13.49 -7.36
CA ARG A 31 -8.19 -12.42 -6.58
C ARG A 31 -8.42 -12.63 -5.10
N CYS A 32 -7.48 -12.18 -4.27
CA CYS A 32 -7.64 -12.27 -2.82
C CYS A 32 -8.64 -11.22 -2.31
N ILE A 33 -9.41 -11.56 -1.27
CA ILE A 33 -10.43 -10.68 -0.68
C ILE A 33 -9.82 -9.32 -0.29
N ARG A 34 -8.58 -9.31 0.22
CA ARG A 34 -7.84 -8.09 0.55
C ARG A 34 -7.71 -7.13 -0.63
N SER A 35 -7.33 -7.64 -1.81
CA SER A 35 -7.18 -6.82 -3.01
C SER A 35 -8.52 -6.32 -3.56
N ILE A 36 -9.57 -7.12 -3.41
CA ILE A 36 -10.93 -6.77 -3.83
C ILE A 36 -11.46 -5.65 -2.95
N ALA A 37 -11.33 -5.78 -1.63
CA ALA A 37 -11.71 -4.75 -0.67
C ALA A 37 -10.90 -3.46 -0.88
N GLY A 38 -9.59 -3.56 -1.08
CA GLY A 38 -8.75 -2.38 -1.36
C GLY A 38 -9.11 -1.65 -2.65
N ALA A 39 -9.62 -2.35 -3.66
CA ALA A 39 -10.15 -1.74 -4.89
C ALA A 39 -11.55 -1.12 -4.70
N ALA A 40 -12.31 -1.60 -3.72
CA ALA A 40 -13.62 -1.07 -3.35
C ALA A 40 -13.54 0.17 -2.45
N ASN A 41 -12.34 0.54 -1.96
CA ASN A 41 -12.15 1.77 -1.20
C ASN A 41 -12.64 2.96 -2.01
N SER A 42 -13.49 3.76 -1.36
CA SER A 42 -14.07 4.95 -1.95
C SER A 42 -12.97 5.95 -2.34
N THR A 43 -13.24 6.80 -3.33
CA THR A 43 -12.33 7.90 -3.70
C THR A 43 -11.97 8.75 -2.47
N ALA A 44 -12.94 8.97 -1.57
CA ALA A 44 -12.73 9.71 -0.33
C ALA A 44 -11.68 9.05 0.61
N GLU A 45 -11.69 7.72 0.75
CA GLU A 45 -10.70 7.01 1.57
C GLU A 45 -9.30 7.05 0.94
N ARG A 46 -9.22 6.99 -0.39
CA ARG A 46 -7.95 7.13 -1.12
C ARG A 46 -7.38 8.54 -0.96
N ASP A 47 -8.21 9.57 -1.08
CA ASP A 47 -7.80 10.96 -0.92
C ASP A 47 -7.36 11.25 0.53
N ALA A 48 -8.11 10.74 1.52
CA ALA A 48 -7.74 10.87 2.93
C ALA A 48 -6.41 10.18 3.24
N PHE A 49 -6.14 9.01 2.64
CA PHE A 49 -4.85 8.35 2.76
C PHE A 49 -3.73 9.14 2.09
N GLY A 50 -3.98 9.68 0.88
CA GLY A 50 -3.04 10.55 0.16
C GLY A 50 -2.65 11.77 0.99
N GLY A 51 -3.63 12.47 1.57
CA GLY A 51 -3.40 13.61 2.45
C GLY A 51 -2.53 13.26 3.66
N ARG A 52 -2.82 12.14 4.34
CA ARG A 52 -1.97 11.64 5.45
C ARG A 52 -0.53 11.37 5.01
N GLN A 53 -0.33 10.78 3.83
CA GLN A 53 1.02 10.54 3.33
C GLN A 53 1.76 11.81 2.94
N THR A 54 1.07 12.79 2.36
CA THR A 54 1.67 14.11 2.09
C THR A 54 2.17 14.75 3.37
N GLU A 55 1.41 14.69 4.46
CA GLU A 55 1.82 15.22 5.77
C GLU A 55 3.08 14.52 6.29
N LEU A 56 3.09 13.19 6.28
CA LEU A 56 4.26 12.39 6.71
C LEU A 56 5.51 12.68 5.87
N ASN A 57 5.36 12.82 4.56
CA ASN A 57 6.46 13.16 3.67
C ASN A 57 7.00 14.57 3.93
N ARG A 58 6.13 15.54 4.21
CA ARG A 58 6.54 16.90 4.61
C ARG A 58 7.30 16.90 5.92
N LEU A 59 6.88 16.09 6.90
CA LEU A 59 7.58 15.96 8.19
C LEU A 59 8.97 15.34 8.00
N ARG A 60 9.07 14.24 7.23
CA ARG A 60 10.36 13.62 6.91
C ARG A 60 11.29 14.57 6.16
N ALA A 61 10.76 15.31 5.19
CA ALA A 61 11.56 16.29 4.45
C ALA A 61 12.12 17.39 5.36
N ARG A 62 11.31 17.90 6.31
CA ARG A 62 11.76 18.87 7.32
C ARG A 62 12.87 18.29 8.21
N GLN A 63 12.67 17.09 8.74
CA GLN A 63 13.69 16.40 9.55
C GLN A 63 15.00 16.19 8.79
N LEU A 64 14.92 15.77 7.52
CA LEU A 64 16.09 15.61 6.68
C LEU A 64 16.80 16.95 6.45
N GLN A 65 16.06 18.03 6.16
CA GLN A 65 16.64 19.38 6.02
C GLN A 65 17.33 19.86 7.30
N GLU A 66 16.72 19.64 8.47
CA GLU A 66 17.30 19.98 9.77
C GLU A 66 18.59 19.18 10.03
N SER A 67 18.57 17.88 9.77
CA SER A 67 19.76 17.01 9.92
C SER A 67 20.88 17.28 8.92
N ALA A 68 20.52 17.76 7.72
CA ALA A 68 21.45 18.10 6.65
C ALA A 68 22.02 19.51 6.78
N ASN A 69 21.46 20.36 7.66
CA ASN A 69 21.96 21.70 7.90
C ASN A 69 23.35 21.66 8.56
N PRO A 70 24.44 22.00 7.85
CA PRO A 70 25.79 21.89 8.37
C PRO A 70 26.08 22.89 9.50
N ARG A 71 25.23 23.92 9.69
CA ARG A 71 25.39 24.90 10.78
C ARG A 71 25.09 24.34 12.17
N LEU A 72 24.41 23.19 12.27
CA LEU A 72 24.06 22.53 13.53
C LEU A 72 24.95 21.32 13.84
N ARG A 73 25.91 21.00 12.95
CA ARG A 73 26.99 20.06 13.26
C ARG A 73 27.99 20.77 14.16
N SER A 74 27.68 20.85 15.45
CA SER A 74 28.63 21.27 16.48
C SER A 74 29.87 20.39 16.37
N PHE A 75 30.97 20.95 15.89
CA PHE A 75 32.27 20.32 15.98
C PHE A 75 32.65 20.28 17.45
N SER A 76 32.51 19.11 18.07
CA SER A 76 33.14 18.83 19.36
C SER A 76 34.58 18.45 19.07
N TYR A 77 35.51 19.27 19.59
CA TYR A 77 36.96 19.02 19.55
C TYR A 77 37.36 18.11 20.70
#